data_AF-A0AB33JDI9-F1
#
_entry.id   AF-A0AB33JDI9-F1
#
_cell.length_a   1.000
_cell.length_b   1.000
_cell.length_c   1.000
_cell.angle_alpha   90.00
_cell.angle_beta   90.00
_cell.angle_gamma   90.00
#
_symmetry.space_group_name_H-M   'P 1'
#
loop_
_entity.id
_entity.type
_entity.pdbx_description
1 polymer ?
#
loop_
_entity_poly.entity_id
_entity_poly.type
_entity_poly.pdbx_seq_one_letter_code
_entity_poly.pdbx_strand_id
1 'polypeptide(L)'
;MTLLKVKHKIDGQLHLTIYRMCLMIAVALATLSCSNRDETGPDESRGTMGYMALATRVQGAAASLNQDAQDHEDKVVNLRLMAFEHATGRAVYNKVHAIADFVNYAVKVPMRTGQYDFCFVANEDAALAVVLNKVTFKDGLYYDDVLTKIAYKGVNDKPATFLMTAELTN
;
A
#
# COMPACT_ATOMS: atom_id res chain seq x y z
N MET A 1 4.81 59.27 32.54
CA MET A 1 4.19 57.96 32.87
C MET A 1 3.00 57.65 31.95
N THR A 2 3.20 57.76 30.63
CA THR A 2 2.12 57.71 29.62
C THR A 2 2.47 56.84 28.41
N LEU A 3 3.76 56.69 28.08
CA LEU A 3 4.24 55.87 26.95
C LEU A 3 4.13 54.35 27.19
N LEU A 4 4.36 53.87 28.42
CA LEU A 4 4.25 52.43 28.72
C LEU A 4 2.81 51.90 28.61
N LYS A 5 1.81 52.72 28.97
CA LYS A 5 0.38 52.35 28.95
C LYS A 5 -0.15 52.19 27.52
N VAL A 6 0.37 52.96 26.57
CA VAL A 6 -0.02 52.89 25.16
C VAL A 6 0.55 51.64 24.50
N LYS A 7 1.82 51.31 24.78
CA LYS A 7 2.49 50.12 24.20
C LYS A 7 1.80 48.81 24.64
N HIS A 8 1.43 48.70 25.92
CA HIS A 8 0.72 47.52 26.44
C HIS A 8 -0.69 47.35 25.88
N LYS A 9 -1.40 48.47 25.59
CA LYS A 9 -2.74 48.44 25.00
C LYS A 9 -2.71 48.00 23.53
N ILE A 10 -1.66 48.39 22.79
CA ILE A 10 -1.44 48.00 21.39
C ILE A 10 -1.03 46.51 21.30
N ASP A 11 -0.15 46.03 22.19
CA ASP A 11 0.21 44.60 22.28
C ASP A 11 -1.00 43.73 22.59
N GLY A 12 -1.83 44.13 23.57
CA GLY A 12 -3.05 43.39 23.92
C GLY A 12 -4.06 43.33 22.78
N GLN A 13 -4.23 44.41 22.00
CA GLN A 13 -5.08 44.40 20.81
C GLN A 13 -4.49 43.58 19.66
N LEU A 14 -3.17 43.58 19.48
CA LEU A 14 -2.50 42.79 18.46
C LEU A 14 -2.63 41.29 18.76
N HIS A 15 -2.37 40.87 20.01
CA HIS A 15 -2.55 39.49 20.44
C HIS A 15 -4.00 39.02 20.34
N LEU A 16 -4.97 39.88 20.69
CA LEU A 16 -6.38 39.56 20.55
C LEU A 16 -6.80 39.43 19.07
N THR A 17 -6.25 40.28 18.19
CA THR A 17 -6.51 40.21 16.74
C THR A 17 -5.90 38.97 16.11
N ILE A 18 -4.67 38.60 16.50
CA ILE A 18 -4.00 37.38 16.03
C ILE A 18 -4.77 36.14 16.52
N TYR A 19 -5.17 36.10 17.79
CA TYR A 19 -5.96 35.00 18.34
C TYR A 19 -7.30 34.84 17.60
N ARG A 20 -7.98 35.95 17.29
CA ARG A 20 -9.22 35.95 16.50
C ARG A 20 -8.99 35.45 15.07
N MET A 21 -7.90 35.85 14.42
CA MET A 21 -7.54 35.33 13.09
C MET A 21 -7.26 33.83 13.13
N CYS A 22 -6.46 33.35 14.09
CA CYS A 22 -6.18 31.93 14.26
C CYS A 22 -7.45 31.11 14.54
N LEU A 23 -8.38 31.64 15.36
CA LEU A 23 -9.65 31.00 15.65
C LEU A 23 -10.54 30.90 14.39
N MET A 24 -10.59 31.97 13.58
CA MET A 24 -11.36 31.96 12.33
C MET A 24 -10.76 30.99 11.30
N ILE A 25 -9.43 30.88 11.24
CA ILE A 25 -8.74 29.88 10.40
C ILE A 25 -9.03 28.47 10.88
N ALA A 26 -9.01 28.22 12.19
CA ALA A 26 -9.36 26.91 12.76
C ALA A 26 -10.82 26.53 12.51
N VAL A 27 -11.75 27.49 12.59
CA VAL A 27 -13.16 27.29 12.24
C VAL A 27 -13.33 27.02 10.74
N ALA A 28 -12.61 27.74 9.87
CA ALA A 28 -12.61 27.49 8.42
C ALA A 28 -12.07 26.08 8.08
N LEU A 29 -10.97 25.66 8.72
CA LEU A 29 -10.43 24.30 8.59
C LEU A 29 -11.40 23.23 9.12
N ALA A 30 -12.11 23.50 10.22
CA ALA A 30 -13.15 22.60 10.72
C ALA A 30 -14.35 22.49 9.76
N THR A 31 -14.73 23.57 9.07
CA THR A 31 -15.79 23.49 8.03
C THR A 31 -15.36 22.72 6.79
N LEU A 32 -14.06 22.72 6.44
CA LEU A 32 -13.50 21.86 5.38
C LEU A 32 -13.45 20.38 5.81
N SER A 33 -13.29 20.11 7.12
CA SER A 33 -13.30 18.74 7.66
C SER A 33 -14.72 18.15 7.78
N CYS A 34 -15.76 18.98 7.82
CA CYS A 34 -17.17 18.55 7.85
C CYS A 34 -17.82 18.53 6.45
N SER A 35 -17.11 18.90 5.38
CA SER A 35 -17.58 18.72 3.99
C SER A 35 -17.25 17.35 3.41
N ASN A 36 -16.92 16.36 4.25
CA ASN A 36 -17.04 14.96 3.87
C ASN A 36 -18.53 14.62 3.83
N ARG A 37 -19.12 14.99 2.70
CA ARG A 37 -20.44 14.63 2.21
C ARG A 37 -20.81 13.24 2.67
N ASP A 38 -21.86 13.17 3.47
CA ASP A 38 -22.79 12.05 3.46
C ASP A 38 -23.51 12.11 2.11
N GLU A 39 -22.82 11.69 1.04
CA GLU A 39 -23.48 11.31 -0.20
C GLU A 39 -23.77 9.81 -0.08
N THR A 40 -24.92 9.53 0.52
CA THR A 40 -25.81 8.45 0.05
C THR A 40 -26.18 8.74 -1.40
N GLY A 41 -25.19 8.68 -2.29
CA GLY A 41 -25.42 8.52 -3.72
C GLY A 41 -26.06 7.15 -3.94
N PRO A 42 -26.87 6.98 -5.00
CA PRO A 42 -27.30 5.64 -5.37
C PRO A 42 -26.04 4.78 -5.54
N ASP A 43 -26.11 3.50 -5.16
CA ASP A 43 -25.04 2.48 -5.23
C ASP A 43 -24.68 2.14 -6.70
N GLU A 44 -24.57 3.16 -7.55
CA GLU A 44 -24.28 3.10 -8.98
C GLU A 44 -22.79 3.28 -9.22
N SER A 45 -22.01 2.28 -8.81
CA SER A 45 -20.73 1.88 -9.44
C SER A 45 -19.96 0.86 -8.60
N ARG A 46 -20.59 0.12 -7.70
CA ARG A 46 -19.98 -1.11 -7.19
C ARG A 46 -20.01 -2.14 -8.33
N GLY A 47 -18.99 -2.10 -9.17
CA GLY A 47 -18.82 -2.99 -10.32
C GLY A 47 -19.16 -4.44 -9.99
N THR A 48 -19.65 -5.17 -10.98
CA THR A 48 -20.10 -6.56 -10.84
C THR A 48 -19.02 -7.40 -10.17
N MET A 49 -19.42 -8.20 -9.17
CA MET A 49 -18.52 -9.17 -8.54
C MET A 49 -18.13 -10.22 -9.58
N GLY A 50 -16.82 -10.34 -9.81
CA GLY A 50 -16.21 -11.33 -10.68
C GLY A 50 -15.07 -12.05 -9.98
N TYR A 51 -14.32 -12.83 -10.77
CA TYR A 51 -13.13 -13.54 -10.29
C TYR A 51 -11.95 -13.25 -11.21
N MET A 52 -10.84 -12.80 -10.63
CA MET A 52 -9.54 -12.80 -11.29
C MET A 52 -8.90 -14.17 -11.12
N ALA A 53 -8.36 -14.73 -12.21
CA ALA A 53 -7.55 -15.94 -12.13
C ALA A 53 -6.08 -15.55 -11.90
N LEU A 54 -5.52 -15.98 -10.78
CA LEU A 54 -4.08 -15.97 -10.53
C LEU A 54 -3.54 -17.33 -10.98
N ALA A 55 -2.78 -17.36 -12.08
CA ALA A 55 -2.18 -18.58 -12.61
C ALA A 55 -0.68 -18.40 -12.85
N THR A 56 0.13 -19.39 -12.49
CA THR A 56 1.60 -19.36 -12.63
C THR A 56 2.10 -19.96 -13.94
N ARG A 57 1.19 -20.25 -14.88
CA ARG A 57 1.55 -20.87 -16.17
C ARG A 57 2.40 -19.92 -16.99
N VAL A 58 3.67 -20.27 -17.19
CA VAL A 58 4.59 -19.59 -18.09
C VAL A 58 4.08 -19.74 -19.54
N GLN A 59 3.66 -18.63 -20.16
CA GLN A 59 3.33 -18.57 -21.61
C GLN A 59 4.57 -18.28 -22.47
N GLY A 60 5.70 -18.92 -22.16
CA GLY A 60 6.99 -18.76 -22.86
C GLY A 60 7.59 -20.09 -23.29
N ALA A 61 8.48 -20.07 -24.28
CA ALA A 61 9.05 -21.25 -24.93
C ALA A 61 9.95 -22.13 -24.02
N ALA A 62 10.26 -21.68 -22.81
CA ALA A 62 10.87 -22.49 -21.76
C ALA A 62 10.33 -22.04 -20.41
N ALA A 63 9.68 -22.94 -19.66
CA ALA A 63 9.40 -22.70 -18.26
C ALA A 63 10.74 -22.75 -17.52
N SER A 64 11.23 -21.61 -17.01
CA SER A 64 12.50 -21.55 -16.26
C SER A 64 12.28 -21.17 -14.79
N LEU A 65 11.06 -21.26 -14.28
CA LEU A 65 10.76 -20.97 -12.88
C LEU A 65 10.85 -22.27 -12.06
N ASN A 66 11.62 -22.24 -10.97
CA ASN A 66 11.89 -23.37 -10.08
C ASN A 66 12.49 -24.61 -10.80
N GLN A 67 13.17 -24.43 -11.93
CA GLN A 67 13.78 -25.57 -12.63
C GLN A 67 15.23 -25.82 -12.19
N ASP A 68 15.92 -24.79 -11.70
CA ASP A 68 17.25 -24.93 -11.17
C ASP A 68 17.22 -25.39 -9.69
N ALA A 69 18.11 -26.32 -9.37
CA ALA A 69 18.31 -26.80 -8.01
C ALA A 69 19.66 -26.36 -7.41
N GLN A 70 20.42 -25.52 -8.13
CA GLN A 70 21.82 -25.25 -7.81
C GLN A 70 22.01 -23.90 -7.14
N ASP A 71 21.38 -22.85 -7.67
CA ASP A 71 21.56 -21.48 -7.19
C ASP A 71 20.24 -20.86 -6.71
N HIS A 72 19.08 -21.48 -7.01
CA HIS A 72 17.76 -21.17 -6.46
C HIS A 72 17.29 -19.72 -6.67
N GLU A 73 17.89 -19.02 -7.64
CA GLU A 73 17.59 -17.62 -7.95
C GLU A 73 16.18 -17.43 -8.51
N ASP A 74 15.66 -18.45 -9.18
CA ASP A 74 14.34 -18.52 -9.79
C ASP A 74 13.27 -19.11 -8.85
N LYS A 75 13.67 -19.55 -7.65
CA LYS A 75 12.82 -20.36 -6.78
C LYS A 75 11.76 -19.53 -6.06
N VAL A 76 10.50 -19.84 -6.31
CA VAL A 76 9.31 -19.32 -5.64
C VAL A 76 8.61 -20.45 -4.87
N VAL A 77 8.15 -20.18 -3.65
CA VAL A 77 7.45 -21.16 -2.78
C VAL A 77 6.10 -20.62 -2.32
N ASN A 78 6.03 -19.31 -2.11
CA ASN A 78 4.80 -18.61 -1.79
C ASN A 78 4.74 -17.28 -2.55
N LEU A 79 3.53 -16.78 -2.74
CA LEU A 79 3.26 -15.52 -3.41
C LEU A 79 2.18 -14.76 -2.64
N ARG A 80 2.49 -13.58 -2.14
CA ARG A 80 1.47 -12.63 -1.71
C ARG A 80 0.96 -11.86 -2.91
N LEU A 81 -0.36 -11.81 -3.03
CA LEU A 81 -1.06 -10.90 -3.93
C LEU A 81 -1.70 -9.79 -3.10
N MET A 82 -1.38 -8.55 -3.46
CA MET A 82 -2.06 -7.36 -3.00
C MET A 82 -2.72 -6.67 -4.19
N ALA A 83 -3.95 -6.22 -4.00
CA ALA A 83 -4.69 -5.44 -4.99
C ALA A 83 -5.22 -4.17 -4.31
N PHE A 84 -4.93 -3.02 -4.93
CA PHE A 84 -5.33 -1.71 -4.46
C PHE A 84 -6.27 -1.07 -5.49
N GLU A 85 -7.37 -0.47 -5.05
CA GLU A 85 -8.20 0.35 -5.94
C GLU A 85 -7.37 1.50 -6.51
N HIS A 86 -7.24 1.59 -7.84
CA HIS A 86 -6.38 2.58 -8.48
C HIS A 86 -6.74 4.03 -8.09
N ALA A 87 -8.04 4.33 -7.98
CA ALA A 87 -8.53 5.68 -7.66
C ALA A 87 -8.25 6.14 -6.22
N THR A 88 -8.19 5.20 -5.26
CA THR A 88 -8.12 5.52 -3.81
C THR A 88 -6.84 5.04 -3.16
N GLY A 89 -6.09 4.15 -3.82
CA GLY A 89 -4.98 3.41 -3.25
C GLY A 89 -5.39 2.43 -2.16
N ARG A 90 -6.69 2.21 -1.88
CA ARG A 90 -7.13 1.34 -0.79
C ARG A 90 -6.97 -0.13 -1.13
N ALA A 91 -6.39 -0.91 -0.22
CA ALA A 91 -6.26 -2.35 -0.36
C ALA A 91 -7.64 -3.02 -0.34
N VAL A 92 -7.95 -3.80 -1.37
CA VAL A 92 -9.17 -4.64 -1.46
C VAL A 92 -8.85 -6.13 -1.38
N TYR A 93 -7.58 -6.49 -1.60
CA TYR A 93 -7.09 -7.85 -1.46
C TYR A 93 -5.66 -7.82 -0.92
N ASN A 94 -5.36 -8.70 0.04
CA ASN A 94 -4.02 -8.88 0.59
C ASN A 94 -3.94 -10.28 1.20
N LYS A 95 -3.44 -11.26 0.43
CA LYS A 95 -3.35 -12.66 0.89
C LYS A 95 -2.12 -13.36 0.34
N VAL A 96 -1.61 -14.30 1.13
CA VAL A 96 -0.54 -15.22 0.76
C VAL A 96 -1.13 -16.47 0.14
N HIS A 97 -0.51 -16.88 -0.95
CA HIS A 97 -0.82 -18.05 -1.74
C HIS A 97 0.36 -19.02 -1.67
N ALA A 98 0.19 -20.17 -1.02
CA ALA A 98 1.16 -21.24 -1.08
C ALA A 98 1.07 -21.90 -2.47
N ILE A 99 2.17 -21.90 -3.22
CA ILE A 99 2.20 -22.46 -4.56
C ILE A 99 2.90 -23.81 -4.49
N ALA A 100 2.10 -24.88 -4.39
CA ALA A 100 2.61 -26.25 -4.32
C ALA A 100 2.87 -26.86 -5.71
N ASP A 101 2.17 -26.39 -6.74
CA ASP A 101 2.29 -26.87 -8.13
C ASP A 101 2.28 -25.69 -9.10
N PHE A 102 3.47 -25.25 -9.54
CA PHE A 102 3.62 -24.13 -10.46
C PHE A 102 3.10 -24.40 -11.89
N VAL A 103 2.82 -25.67 -12.23
CA VAL A 103 2.29 -26.06 -13.55
C VAL A 103 0.78 -25.84 -13.60
N ASN A 104 0.07 -26.14 -12.51
CA ASN A 104 -1.40 -26.09 -12.46
C ASN A 104 -1.98 -25.16 -11.40
N TYR A 105 -1.16 -24.37 -10.71
CA TYR A 105 -1.66 -23.42 -9.74
C TYR A 105 -2.60 -22.42 -10.40
N ALA A 106 -3.85 -22.42 -9.94
CA ALA A 106 -4.86 -21.45 -10.32
C ALA A 106 -5.74 -21.15 -9.12
N VAL A 107 -5.84 -19.88 -8.74
CA VAL A 107 -6.77 -19.44 -7.71
C VAL A 107 -7.69 -18.36 -8.25
N LYS A 108 -8.97 -18.46 -7.87
CA LYS A 108 -9.99 -17.45 -8.14
C LYS A 108 -10.01 -16.44 -7.00
N VAL A 109 -9.66 -15.20 -7.32
CA VAL A 109 -9.65 -14.07 -6.40
C VAL A 109 -10.94 -13.27 -6.62
N PRO A 110 -11.86 -13.20 -5.63
CA PRO A 110 -13.08 -12.44 -5.77
C PRO A 110 -12.76 -10.95 -5.83
N MET A 111 -13.16 -10.28 -6.90
CA MET A 111 -12.92 -8.85 -7.11
C MET A 111 -14.11 -8.21 -7.81
N ARG A 112 -14.35 -6.92 -7.52
CA ARG A 112 -15.29 -6.13 -8.31
C ARG A 112 -14.65 -5.73 -9.62
N THR A 113 -15.46 -5.46 -10.63
CA THR A 113 -14.97 -4.85 -11.87
C THR A 113 -14.49 -3.43 -11.59
N GLY A 114 -13.29 -3.08 -12.05
CA GLY A 114 -12.66 -1.78 -11.80
C GLY A 114 -11.19 -1.76 -12.21
N GLN A 115 -10.51 -0.65 -11.95
CA GLN A 115 -9.06 -0.52 -12.12
C GLN A 115 -8.34 -0.73 -10.80
N TYR A 116 -7.27 -1.51 -10.85
CA TYR A 116 -6.50 -1.89 -9.67
C TYR A 116 -5.01 -1.86 -9.97
N ASP A 117 -4.25 -1.46 -8.95
CA ASP A 117 -2.80 -1.64 -8.92
C ASP A 117 -2.51 -2.97 -8.23
N PHE A 118 -1.72 -3.81 -8.88
CA PHE A 118 -1.38 -5.14 -8.36
C PHE A 118 0.08 -5.16 -7.92
N CYS A 119 0.30 -5.70 -6.72
CA CYS A 119 1.63 -5.94 -6.17
C CYS A 119 1.76 -7.40 -5.80
N PHE A 120 2.85 -8.01 -6.25
CA PHE A 120 3.20 -9.39 -5.98
C PHE A 120 4.47 -9.43 -5.14
N VAL A 121 4.47 -10.22 -4.08
CA VAL A 121 5.66 -10.46 -3.25
C VAL A 121 5.89 -11.96 -3.15
N ALA A 122 7.04 -12.45 -3.61
CA ALA A 122 7.40 -13.84 -3.54
C ALA A 122 8.33 -14.11 -2.35
N ASN A 123 8.16 -15.29 -1.75
CA ASN A 123 9.00 -15.84 -0.68
C ASN A 123 9.17 -14.94 0.55
N GLU A 124 8.13 -14.20 0.92
CA GLU A 124 8.20 -13.31 2.07
C GLU A 124 8.70 -14.02 3.34
N ASP A 125 9.56 -13.35 4.10
CA ASP A 125 9.98 -13.82 5.41
C ASP A 125 9.00 -13.35 6.50
N ALA A 126 9.22 -13.80 7.74
CA ALA A 126 8.34 -13.47 8.85
C ALA A 126 8.29 -11.96 9.17
N ALA A 127 9.40 -11.24 8.99
CA ALA A 127 9.45 -9.80 9.27
C ALA A 127 8.66 -9.04 8.21
N LEU A 128 8.87 -9.38 6.94
CA LEU A 128 8.18 -8.80 5.79
C LEU A 128 6.68 -9.08 5.86
N ALA A 129 6.28 -10.31 6.21
CA ALA A 129 4.88 -10.69 6.37
C ALA A 129 4.15 -9.85 7.44
N VAL A 130 4.80 -9.56 8.57
CA VAL A 130 4.21 -8.72 9.64
C VAL A 130 3.90 -7.32 9.15
N VAL A 131 4.79 -6.73 8.34
CA VAL A 131 4.59 -5.39 7.79
C VAL A 131 3.55 -5.41 6.68
N LEU A 132 3.68 -6.32 5.71
CA LEU A 132 2.76 -6.46 4.58
C LEU A 132 1.31 -6.72 5.02
N ASN A 133 1.10 -7.45 6.12
CA ASN A 133 -0.24 -7.67 6.69
C ASN A 133 -0.91 -6.39 7.22
N LYS A 134 -0.15 -5.33 7.51
CA LYS A 134 -0.66 -4.05 8.01
C LYS A 134 -0.93 -3.04 6.89
N VAL A 135 -0.52 -3.35 5.66
CA VAL A 135 -0.70 -2.46 4.51
C VAL A 135 -2.18 -2.41 4.13
N THR A 136 -2.79 -1.24 4.36
CA THR A 136 -4.20 -0.95 4.04
C THR A 136 -4.35 0.04 2.87
N PHE A 137 -3.27 0.76 2.53
CA PHE A 137 -3.18 1.67 1.39
C PHE A 137 -1.86 1.45 0.64
N LYS A 138 -1.83 1.74 -0.67
CA LYS A 138 -0.68 1.49 -1.55
C LYS A 138 0.59 2.20 -1.10
N ASP A 139 0.47 3.44 -0.64
CA ASP A 139 1.59 4.23 -0.10
C ASP A 139 2.25 3.57 1.11
N GLY A 140 1.48 2.77 1.86
CA GLY A 140 1.94 1.90 2.94
C GLY A 140 3.09 0.97 2.56
N LEU A 141 3.27 0.67 1.28
CA LEU A 141 4.38 -0.14 0.77
C LEU A 141 5.75 0.53 0.88
N TYR A 142 5.80 1.84 1.15
CA TYR A 142 7.03 2.63 1.14
C TYR A 142 7.40 3.24 2.50
N TYR A 143 6.59 3.02 3.54
CA TYR A 143 6.81 3.66 4.85
C TYR A 143 7.71 2.87 5.81
N ASP A 144 7.89 1.57 5.59
CA ASP A 144 8.71 0.72 6.46
C ASP A 144 10.01 0.32 5.76
N ASP A 145 11.12 0.49 6.49
CA ASP A 145 12.45 0.12 6.05
C ASP A 145 12.56 -1.37 5.68
N VAL A 146 11.79 -2.24 6.32
CA VAL A 146 11.76 -3.68 6.03
C VAL A 146 11.25 -3.95 4.60
N LEU A 147 10.41 -3.08 4.05
CA LEU A 147 9.87 -3.22 2.68
C LEU A 147 10.85 -2.72 1.61
N THR A 148 11.85 -1.94 2.00
CA THR A 148 12.78 -1.26 1.09
C THR A 148 14.21 -1.77 1.17
N LYS A 149 14.49 -2.74 2.06
CA LYS A 149 15.84 -3.26 2.32
C LYS A 149 15.86 -4.78 2.24
N ILE A 150 16.85 -5.31 1.53
CA ILE A 150 17.19 -6.73 1.51
C ILE A 150 18.53 -6.90 2.22
N ALA A 151 18.61 -7.79 3.20
CA ALA A 151 19.85 -8.06 3.92
C ALA A 151 20.85 -8.78 3.00
N TYR A 152 21.98 -8.14 2.72
CA TYR A 152 23.10 -8.76 2.02
C TYR A 152 24.09 -9.37 3.03
N LYS A 153 24.29 -10.70 3.00
CA LYS A 153 25.21 -11.39 3.93
C LYS A 153 26.58 -11.73 3.33
N GLY A 154 26.88 -11.23 2.13
CA GLY A 154 28.17 -11.40 1.46
C GLY A 154 28.12 -12.29 0.22
N VAL A 155 29.25 -12.38 -0.50
CA VAL A 155 29.36 -13.07 -1.80
C VAL A 155 29.12 -14.58 -1.76
N ASN A 156 29.19 -15.19 -0.57
CA ASN A 156 28.98 -16.62 -0.38
C ASN A 156 27.59 -16.94 0.20
N ASP A 157 26.74 -15.93 0.42
CA ASP A 157 25.38 -16.16 0.87
C ASP A 157 24.56 -16.71 -0.29
N LYS A 158 24.16 -17.98 -0.16
CA LYS A 158 23.25 -18.65 -1.10
C LYS A 158 21.94 -18.93 -0.37
N PRO A 159 21.05 -17.93 -0.27
CA PRO A 159 19.79 -18.12 0.44
C PRO A 159 18.95 -19.18 -0.27
N ALA A 160 18.21 -19.98 0.50
CA ALA A 160 17.38 -21.06 -0.05
C ALA A 160 16.19 -20.55 -0.89
N THR A 161 15.88 -19.26 -0.78
CA THR A 161 14.86 -18.50 -1.52
C THR A 161 15.24 -17.03 -1.54
N PHE A 162 14.97 -16.34 -2.66
CA PHE A 162 15.14 -14.89 -2.77
C PHE A 162 13.81 -14.17 -2.56
N LEU A 163 13.85 -13.02 -1.89
CA LEU A 163 12.72 -12.10 -1.83
C LEU A 163 12.57 -11.42 -3.19
N MET A 164 11.37 -11.45 -3.76
CA MET A 164 11.10 -10.84 -5.06
C MET A 164 9.83 -10.00 -4.99
N THR A 165 9.82 -8.88 -5.70
CA THR A 165 8.62 -8.04 -5.85
C THR A 165 8.36 -7.76 -7.33
N ALA A 166 7.08 -7.69 -7.68
CA ALA A 166 6.66 -7.19 -8.99
C ALA A 166 5.52 -6.20 -8.78
N GLU A 167 5.65 -5.03 -9.38
CA GLU A 167 4.60 -4.03 -9.45
C GLU A 167 4.23 -3.82 -10.91
N LEU A 168 2.95 -3.96 -11.23
CA LEU A 168 2.41 -3.55 -12.52
C LEU A 168 1.67 -2.24 -12.32
N THR A 169 2.25 -1.16 -12.85
CA THR A 169 1.60 0.14 -12.96
C THR A 169 1.04 0.26 -14.38
N ASN A 170 -0.28 0.45 -14.49
CA ASN A 170 -0.94 0.79 -15.75
C ASN A 170 -0.99 2.31 -15.95
#